data_AF-A0A1Y3QCM0-F1
#
_entry.id   AF-A0A1Y3QCM0-F1
#
_cell.length_a   1.000
_cell.length_b   1.000
_cell.length_c   1.000
_cell.angle_alpha   90.00
_cell.angle_beta   90.00
_cell.angle_gamma   90.00
#
_symmetry.space_group_name_H-M   'P 1'
#
loop_
_entity.id
_entity.type
_entity.pdbx_description
1 polymer ?
#
loop_
_entity_poly.entity_id
_entity_poly.type
_entity_poly.pdbx_seq_one_letter_code
_entity_poly.pdbx_strand_id
1 'polypeptide(L)'
;MHMRAAWKTAVFALVLATLAILPAVASAQGDAAAALERRPLTEEEGRQVALAALAFAEVTYTVGNETFQGVPYRWGGRMSVGEFLTRVAGGDAVNGLGVDASGLAVAALRAAVPGVRFLAAPADKPTFWADATSAVLYEFNVAPVEPADLRAGDMLFFRSADGGVGGVAVVTGKNGTRVDFVVASSRQGRVVHTFARTDGEYWRDQILGAGRFLVPAGR
;
A
#
# COMPACT_ATOMS: atom_id res chain seq x y z
N MET A 1 -66.42 -44.12 -38.86
CA MET A 1 -65.71 -43.92 -40.15
C MET A 1 -64.21 -43.98 -39.85
N HIS A 2 -63.58 -45.14 -39.62
CA HIS A 2 -63.25 -46.24 -40.55
C HIS A 2 -62.24 -45.87 -41.66
N MET A 3 -60.97 -46.23 -41.41
CA MET A 3 -59.92 -46.83 -42.28
C MET A 3 -58.55 -46.44 -41.67
N ARG A 4 -57.62 -47.34 -41.26
CA ARG A 4 -56.86 -48.38 -42.01
C ARG A 4 -56.03 -47.74 -43.14
N ALA A 5 -54.74 -48.01 -43.38
CA ALA A 5 -53.76 -49.02 -42.89
C ALA A 5 -52.32 -48.42 -43.04
N ALA A 6 -51.30 -48.68 -42.21
CA ALA A 6 -50.42 -49.85 -42.07
C ALA A 6 -49.46 -50.18 -43.26
N TRP A 7 -48.14 -49.97 -43.05
CA TRP A 7 -47.03 -50.80 -43.57
C TRP A 7 -45.70 -50.39 -42.86
N LYS A 8 -45.12 -51.22 -41.97
CA LYS A 8 -44.09 -52.28 -42.15
C LYS A 8 -42.66 -51.80 -42.47
N THR A 9 -41.75 -52.02 -41.50
CA THR A 9 -40.38 -52.63 -41.60
C THR A 9 -39.68 -52.53 -42.97
N ALA A 10 -38.45 -52.01 -43.12
CA ALA A 10 -37.16 -52.51 -42.57
C ALA A 10 -35.99 -51.60 -43.11
N VAL A 11 -34.66 -51.70 -42.86
CA VAL A 11 -33.78 -52.52 -41.99
C VAL A 11 -32.36 -51.84 -41.91
N PHE A 12 -31.56 -52.08 -40.85
CA PHE A 12 -30.08 -51.86 -40.70
C PHE A 12 -29.43 -50.50 -41.06
N ALA A 13 -28.72 -49.89 -40.10
CA ALA A 13 -27.24 -50.00 -40.02
C ALA A 13 -26.69 -49.46 -38.67
N LEU A 14 -25.67 -50.13 -38.13
CA LEU A 14 -24.97 -49.77 -36.90
C LEU A 14 -23.72 -48.94 -37.21
N VAL A 15 -23.55 -47.76 -36.59
CA VAL A 15 -22.24 -47.10 -36.44
C VAL A 15 -22.14 -46.52 -35.03
N LEU A 16 -21.13 -46.95 -34.27
CA LEU A 16 -20.72 -46.32 -33.02
C LEU A 16 -19.91 -45.04 -33.32
N ALA A 17 -20.14 -43.95 -32.59
CA ALA A 17 -19.07 -43.03 -32.14
C ALA A 17 -19.52 -42.06 -31.04
N THR A 18 -18.93 -42.23 -29.85
CA THR A 18 -18.50 -41.20 -28.86
C THR A 18 -19.40 -40.03 -28.42
N LEU A 19 -19.59 -39.97 -27.10
CA LEU A 19 -19.81 -38.76 -26.29
C LEU A 19 -18.86 -37.60 -26.65
N ALA A 20 -19.39 -36.37 -26.63
CA ALA A 20 -18.75 -35.22 -25.99
C ALA A 20 -19.78 -34.11 -25.69
N ILE A 21 -20.18 -33.98 -24.42
CA ILE A 21 -20.88 -32.77 -23.94
C ILE A 21 -19.80 -31.73 -23.66
N LEU A 22 -19.86 -30.56 -24.31
CA LEU A 22 -18.93 -29.45 -24.07
C LEU A 22 -19.59 -28.36 -23.20
N PRO A 23 -19.29 -28.30 -21.89
CA PRO A 23 -19.53 -27.10 -21.09
C PRO A 23 -18.34 -26.14 -21.27
N ALA A 24 -18.33 -25.37 -22.36
CA ALA A 24 -17.25 -24.41 -22.66
C ALA A 24 -17.60 -22.97 -22.24
N VAL A 25 -17.98 -22.78 -20.98
CA VAL A 25 -18.10 -21.44 -20.33
C VAL A 25 -17.47 -21.48 -18.93
N ALA A 26 -16.18 -21.79 -18.88
CA ALA A 26 -15.41 -21.89 -17.62
C ALA A 26 -13.93 -21.54 -17.82
N SER A 27 -13.64 -20.43 -18.51
CA SER A 27 -12.26 -19.96 -18.76
C SER A 27 -12.15 -18.44 -18.87
N ALA A 28 -12.77 -17.71 -17.93
CA ALA A 28 -12.59 -16.26 -17.77
C ALA A 28 -12.24 -15.85 -16.31
N GLN A 29 -12.26 -16.80 -15.37
CA GLN A 29 -11.92 -16.56 -13.95
C GLN A 29 -10.45 -16.88 -13.61
N GLY A 30 -9.70 -17.55 -14.50
CA GLY A 30 -8.30 -17.89 -14.27
C GLY A 30 -7.36 -16.68 -14.41
N ASP A 31 -7.55 -15.88 -15.46
CA ASP A 31 -6.59 -14.82 -15.83
C ASP A 31 -6.61 -13.64 -14.85
N ALA A 32 -7.77 -13.28 -14.29
CA ALA A 32 -7.87 -12.20 -13.31
C ALA A 32 -7.17 -12.52 -11.97
N ALA A 33 -7.17 -13.80 -11.57
CA ALA A 33 -6.52 -14.23 -10.33
C ALA A 33 -4.98 -14.33 -10.48
N ALA A 34 -4.49 -14.64 -11.68
CA ALA A 34 -3.05 -14.63 -12.00
C ALA A 34 -2.48 -13.21 -12.18
N ALA A 35 -3.31 -12.22 -12.52
CA ALA A 35 -2.88 -10.87 -12.90
C ALA A 35 -2.45 -9.93 -11.74
N LEU A 36 -2.43 -10.42 -10.49
CA LEU A 36 -2.15 -9.58 -9.32
C LEU A 36 -1.29 -10.28 -8.26
N GLU A 37 -0.34 -11.09 -8.71
CA GLU A 37 0.73 -11.60 -7.85
C GLU A 37 1.44 -10.44 -7.14
N ARG A 38 1.45 -10.49 -5.81
CA ARG A 38 2.12 -9.52 -4.95
C ARG A 38 2.79 -10.23 -3.80
N ARG A 39 4.02 -9.84 -3.51
CA ARG A 39 4.77 -10.33 -2.35
C ARG A 39 4.89 -9.23 -1.29
N PRO A 40 4.94 -9.57 0.01
CA PRO A 40 5.37 -8.61 1.01
C PRO A 40 6.77 -8.05 0.69
N LEU A 41 7.07 -6.84 1.19
CA LEU A 41 8.44 -6.35 1.27
C LEU A 41 9.34 -7.40 1.93
N THR A 42 10.51 -7.63 1.35
CA THR A 42 11.62 -8.35 2.00
C THR A 42 12.15 -7.55 3.19
N GLU A 43 12.98 -8.16 4.01
CA GLU A 43 13.59 -7.48 5.16
C GLU A 43 14.53 -6.34 4.74
N GLU A 44 15.33 -6.56 3.69
CA GLU A 44 16.23 -5.54 3.14
C GLU A 44 15.45 -4.37 2.52
N GLU A 45 14.41 -4.64 1.72
CA GLU A 45 13.54 -3.57 1.22
C GLU A 45 12.87 -2.81 2.38
N GLY A 46 12.40 -3.50 3.42
CA GLY A 46 11.84 -2.86 4.61
C GLY A 46 12.84 -1.94 5.32
N ARG A 47 14.10 -2.37 5.43
CA ARG A 47 15.21 -1.55 5.94
C ARG A 47 15.47 -0.31 5.08
N GLN A 48 15.41 -0.43 3.75
CA GLN A 48 15.54 0.70 2.83
C GLN A 48 14.38 1.70 2.97
N VAL A 49 13.14 1.22 3.10
CA VAL A 49 11.95 2.07 3.38
C VAL A 49 12.12 2.81 4.71
N ALA A 50 12.56 2.14 5.77
CA ALA A 50 12.80 2.77 7.06
C ALA A 50 13.90 3.84 7.01
N LEU A 51 15.03 3.58 6.35
CA LEU A 51 16.12 4.55 6.17
C LEU A 51 15.67 5.75 5.34
N ALA A 52 14.92 5.52 4.26
CA ALA A 52 14.37 6.60 3.44
C ALA A 52 13.39 7.48 4.23
N ALA A 53 12.59 6.89 5.12
CA ALA A 53 11.71 7.66 6.02
C ALA A 53 12.52 8.45 7.08
N LEU A 54 13.54 7.85 7.70
CA LEU A 54 14.43 8.53 8.66
C LEU A 54 15.06 9.79 8.08
N ALA A 55 15.50 9.75 6.82
CA ALA A 55 16.06 10.94 6.14
C ALA A 55 15.10 12.15 6.13
N PHE A 56 13.77 11.95 6.10
CA PHE A 56 12.80 13.05 6.22
C PHE A 56 12.72 13.63 7.63
N ALA A 57 12.95 12.84 8.68
CA ALA A 57 12.94 13.29 10.06
C ALA A 57 14.28 13.93 10.48
N GLU A 58 15.39 13.42 9.96
CA GLU A 58 16.74 13.77 10.39
C GLU A 58 17.34 14.95 9.60
N VAL A 59 16.83 15.22 8.39
CA VAL A 59 17.31 16.36 7.57
C VAL A 59 17.30 17.66 8.37
N THR A 60 18.42 18.38 8.29
CA THR A 60 18.61 19.66 8.96
C THR A 60 18.85 20.73 7.90
N TYR A 61 18.23 21.89 8.05
CA TYR A 61 18.31 23.01 7.10
C TYR A 61 18.24 24.34 7.85
N THR A 62 18.73 25.40 7.23
CA THR A 62 18.79 26.75 7.84
C THR A 62 18.00 27.74 6.99
N VAL A 63 17.21 28.60 7.63
CA VAL A 63 16.50 29.72 6.99
C VAL A 63 16.88 30.98 7.74
N GLY A 64 17.56 31.92 7.06
CA GLY A 64 18.19 33.05 7.72
C GLY A 64 19.23 32.58 8.74
N ASN A 65 18.98 32.85 10.03
CA ASN A 65 19.86 32.45 11.14
C ASN A 65 19.29 31.27 11.97
N GLU A 66 18.13 30.72 11.59
CA GLU A 66 17.45 29.66 12.34
C GLU A 66 17.65 28.30 11.69
N THR A 67 18.01 27.31 12.50
CA THR A 67 18.20 25.92 12.06
C THR A 67 17.01 25.06 12.46
N PHE A 68 16.46 24.36 11.48
CA PHE A 68 15.31 23.50 11.58
C PHE A 68 15.71 22.05 11.29
N GLN A 69 14.98 21.11 11.87
CA GLN A 69 15.13 19.69 11.62
C GLN A 69 13.78 19.10 11.18
N GLY A 70 13.81 18.12 10.28
CA GLY A 70 12.64 17.44 9.74
C GLY A 70 11.95 18.23 8.63
N VAL A 71 11.59 17.55 7.53
CA VAL A 71 10.84 18.14 6.42
C VAL A 71 9.50 18.68 6.95
N PRO A 72 9.06 19.90 6.58
CA PRO A 72 7.78 20.44 7.00
C PRO A 72 6.59 19.54 6.66
N TYR A 73 5.57 19.58 7.51
CA TYR A 73 4.29 18.97 7.20
C TYR A 73 3.52 19.86 6.21
N ARG A 74 3.05 19.28 5.12
CA ARG A 74 2.24 19.95 4.11
C ARG A 74 1.12 19.03 3.64
N TRP A 75 -0.13 19.39 3.88
CA TRP A 75 -1.29 18.67 3.35
C TRP A 75 -1.22 18.56 1.81
N GLY A 76 -1.31 17.35 1.27
CA GLY A 76 -1.13 17.06 -0.16
C GLY A 76 0.34 17.09 -0.63
N GLY A 77 1.30 17.32 0.25
CA GLY A 77 2.72 17.39 -0.07
C GLY A 77 3.31 16.02 -0.41
N ARG A 78 4.08 15.96 -1.50
CA ARG A 78 4.73 14.74 -2.02
C ARG A 78 6.22 14.93 -2.31
N MET A 79 6.80 15.99 -1.75
CA MET A 79 8.19 16.40 -2.00
C MET A 79 9.18 15.35 -1.50
N SER A 80 10.29 15.14 -2.21
CA SER A 80 11.42 14.33 -1.71
C SER A 80 12.36 15.15 -0.82
N VAL A 81 13.16 14.51 0.04
CA VAL A 81 14.18 15.21 0.85
C VAL A 81 15.17 15.98 -0.03
N GLY A 82 15.58 15.40 -1.16
CA GLY A 82 16.49 16.05 -2.11
C GLY A 82 15.87 17.29 -2.74
N GLU A 83 14.65 17.17 -3.27
CA GLU A 83 13.89 18.31 -3.83
C GLU A 83 13.70 19.41 -2.77
N PHE A 84 13.33 19.04 -1.55
CA PHE A 84 13.19 19.97 -0.44
C PHE A 84 14.47 20.76 -0.17
N LEU A 85 15.61 20.07 -0.02
CA LEU A 85 16.91 20.72 0.21
C LEU A 85 17.33 21.61 -0.95
N THR A 86 17.15 21.17 -2.20
CA THR A 86 17.44 21.97 -3.40
C THR A 86 16.61 23.26 -3.44
N ARG A 87 15.32 23.18 -3.09
CA ARG A 87 14.42 24.35 -3.10
C ARG A 87 14.73 25.32 -1.97
N VAL A 88 14.99 24.83 -0.75
CA VAL A 88 15.43 25.68 0.37
C VAL A 88 16.76 26.37 0.06
N ALA A 89 17.74 25.66 -0.52
CA ALA A 89 19.02 26.24 -0.95
C ALA A 89 18.85 27.26 -2.09
N GLY A 90 17.81 27.12 -2.93
CA GLY A 90 17.41 28.09 -3.94
C GLY A 90 16.68 29.33 -3.41
N GLY A 91 16.35 29.37 -2.11
CA GLY A 91 15.66 30.50 -1.48
C GLY A 91 14.13 30.40 -1.46
N ASP A 92 13.54 29.24 -1.78
CA ASP A 92 12.08 29.07 -1.73
C ASP A 92 11.52 29.20 -0.31
N ALA A 93 10.34 29.81 -0.19
CA ALA A 93 9.62 29.92 1.07
C ALA A 93 9.13 28.54 1.57
N VAL A 94 9.64 28.14 2.74
CA VAL A 94 9.41 26.81 3.35
C VAL A 94 7.92 26.49 3.58
N ASN A 95 7.06 27.50 3.75
CA ASN A 95 5.61 27.32 3.97
C ASN A 95 4.86 26.65 2.80
N GLY A 96 5.42 26.67 1.59
CA GLY A 96 4.91 25.96 0.41
C GLY A 96 5.52 24.57 0.19
N LEU A 97 6.54 24.20 0.96
CA LEU A 97 7.33 22.97 0.79
C LEU A 97 6.88 21.89 1.79
N GLY A 98 7.27 20.64 1.52
CA GLY A 98 7.13 19.54 2.46
C GLY A 98 6.18 18.43 2.03
N VAL A 99 5.74 17.64 3.02
CA VAL A 99 5.11 16.33 2.78
C VAL A 99 3.96 16.05 3.76
N ASP A 100 2.95 15.29 3.34
CA ASP A 100 1.97 14.68 4.27
C ASP A 100 2.34 13.23 4.62
N ALA A 101 1.54 12.60 5.48
CA ALA A 101 1.80 11.25 5.97
C ALA A 101 1.85 10.22 4.83
N SER A 102 0.98 10.36 3.82
CA SER A 102 0.93 9.48 2.66
C SER A 102 2.06 9.78 1.67
N GLY A 103 2.39 11.05 1.45
CA GLY A 103 3.54 11.47 0.65
C GLY A 103 4.86 10.92 1.20
N LEU A 104 5.04 10.95 2.52
CA LEU A 104 6.20 10.38 3.22
C LEU A 104 6.30 8.86 2.98
N ALA A 105 5.22 8.12 3.23
CA ALA A 105 5.22 6.67 3.04
C ALA A 105 5.45 6.28 1.57
N VAL A 106 4.82 6.98 0.62
CA VAL A 106 4.99 6.75 -0.83
C VAL A 106 6.42 7.07 -1.28
N ALA A 107 7.03 8.15 -0.78
CA ALA A 107 8.42 8.49 -1.09
C ALA A 107 9.40 7.45 -0.51
N ALA A 108 9.18 7.00 0.73
CA ALA A 108 9.97 5.96 1.36
C ALA A 108 9.88 4.61 0.62
N LEU A 109 8.68 4.20 0.19
CA LEU A 109 8.46 3.01 -0.64
C LEU A 109 9.21 3.07 -1.97
N ARG A 110 9.22 4.25 -2.63
CA ARG A 110 9.92 4.44 -3.92
C ARG A 110 11.44 4.29 -3.82
N ALA A 111 12.03 4.48 -2.63
CA ALA A 111 13.46 4.23 -2.42
C ALA A 111 13.82 2.73 -2.48
N ALA A 112 12.93 1.85 -2.00
CA ALA A 112 13.10 0.40 -2.07
C ALA A 112 12.54 -0.20 -3.37
N VAL A 113 11.44 0.35 -3.90
CA VAL A 113 10.74 -0.14 -5.10
C VAL A 113 10.58 1.00 -6.13
N PRO A 114 11.61 1.26 -6.97
CA PRO A 114 11.58 2.34 -7.94
C PRO A 114 10.39 2.28 -8.90
N GLY A 115 9.64 3.38 -9.00
CA GLY A 115 8.46 3.51 -9.86
C GLY A 115 7.24 2.69 -9.42
N VAL A 116 7.18 2.25 -8.16
CA VAL A 116 6.03 1.52 -7.60
C VAL A 116 4.70 2.20 -7.92
N ARG A 117 3.68 1.37 -8.21
CA ARG A 117 2.29 1.77 -8.45
C ARG A 117 1.41 1.16 -7.38
N PHE A 118 0.34 1.86 -7.02
CA PHE A 118 -0.53 1.49 -5.91
C PHE A 118 -1.88 0.99 -6.43
N LEU A 119 -2.32 -0.15 -5.94
CA LEU A 119 -3.67 -0.64 -6.21
C LEU A 119 -4.67 0.29 -5.52
N ALA A 120 -5.68 0.75 -6.26
CA ALA A 120 -6.67 1.73 -5.80
C ALA A 120 -8.12 1.28 -6.03
N ALA A 121 -8.31 -0.01 -6.36
CA ALA A 121 -9.58 -0.66 -6.52
C ALA A 121 -9.44 -2.16 -6.16
N PRO A 122 -10.53 -2.87 -5.85
CA PRO A 122 -10.52 -4.31 -5.64
C PRO A 122 -9.84 -5.12 -6.75
N ALA A 123 -9.27 -6.27 -6.38
CA ALA A 123 -8.39 -7.06 -7.24
C ALA A 123 -9.08 -7.69 -8.46
N ASP A 124 -10.41 -7.80 -8.48
CA ASP A 124 -11.19 -8.25 -9.64
C ASP A 124 -11.24 -7.21 -10.78
N LYS A 125 -11.02 -5.93 -10.47
CA LYS A 125 -10.98 -4.81 -11.43
C LYS A 125 -9.84 -3.84 -11.07
N PRO A 126 -8.58 -4.27 -11.20
CA PRO A 126 -7.46 -3.56 -10.63
C PRO A 126 -7.19 -2.24 -11.34
N THR A 127 -7.22 -1.15 -10.56
CA THR A 127 -6.79 0.19 -11.01
C THR A 127 -5.52 0.57 -10.28
N PHE A 128 -4.50 1.00 -11.02
CA PHE A 128 -3.19 1.34 -10.45
C PHE A 128 -2.90 2.84 -10.53
N TRP A 129 -2.75 3.50 -9.39
CA TRP A 129 -2.40 4.92 -9.30
C TRP A 129 -0.88 5.13 -9.13
N ALA A 130 -0.42 6.35 -9.45
CA ALA A 130 0.97 6.75 -9.28
C ALA A 130 1.34 6.90 -7.80
N ASP A 131 0.42 7.46 -7.01
CA ASP A 131 0.52 7.69 -5.58
C ASP A 131 -0.73 7.12 -4.87
N ALA A 132 -0.67 6.96 -3.55
CA ALA A 132 -1.77 6.54 -2.72
C ALA A 132 -1.99 7.50 -1.54
N THR A 133 -3.21 7.55 -1.02
CA THR A 133 -3.50 8.12 0.31
C THR A 133 -3.25 7.06 1.38
N SER A 134 -3.23 7.46 2.66
CA SER A 134 -3.12 6.51 3.78
C SER A 134 -4.23 5.45 3.76
N ALA A 135 -5.45 5.83 3.38
CA ALA A 135 -6.57 4.90 3.24
C ALA A 135 -6.35 3.89 2.11
N VAL A 136 -5.94 4.34 0.92
CA VAL A 136 -5.63 3.46 -0.22
C VAL A 136 -4.47 2.51 0.09
N LEU A 137 -3.45 2.97 0.84
CA LEU A 137 -2.37 2.11 1.33
C LEU A 137 -2.91 1.00 2.25
N TYR A 138 -3.71 1.37 3.26
CA TYR A 138 -4.29 0.46 4.23
C TYR A 138 -5.23 -0.59 3.62
N GLU A 139 -6.15 -0.15 2.76
CA GLU A 139 -7.23 -0.98 2.22
C GLU A 139 -6.75 -1.96 1.15
N PHE A 140 -5.82 -1.53 0.28
CA PHE A 140 -5.47 -2.30 -0.92
C PHE A 140 -4.02 -2.75 -1.01
N ASN A 141 -3.07 -2.13 -0.29
CA ASN A 141 -1.63 -2.27 -0.59
C ASN A 141 -0.79 -2.89 0.53
N VAL A 142 -1.38 -3.32 1.64
CA VAL A 142 -0.67 -3.98 2.74
C VAL A 142 -1.27 -5.34 3.08
N ALA A 143 -0.42 -6.28 3.49
CA ALA A 143 -0.85 -7.43 4.29
C ALA A 143 -0.87 -7.00 5.76
N PRO A 144 -1.90 -7.34 6.55
CA PRO A 144 -1.93 -7.06 7.99
C PRO A 144 -0.71 -7.63 8.72
N VAL A 145 -0.22 -6.92 9.73
CA VAL A 145 0.90 -7.34 10.59
C VAL A 145 0.48 -7.19 12.05
N GLU A 146 0.63 -8.26 12.82
CA GLU A 146 0.39 -8.22 14.27
C GLU A 146 1.47 -7.39 14.98
N PRO A 147 1.15 -6.70 16.09
CA PRO A 147 2.12 -5.87 16.80
C PRO A 147 3.39 -6.62 17.23
N ALA A 148 3.30 -7.94 17.44
CA ALA A 148 4.44 -8.79 17.74
C ALA A 148 5.47 -8.87 16.60
N ASP A 149 5.00 -8.92 15.34
CA ASP A 149 5.77 -9.24 14.12
C ASP A 149 6.22 -7.99 13.33
N LEU A 150 5.98 -6.81 13.90
CA LEU A 150 6.41 -5.51 13.37
C LEU A 150 7.93 -5.41 13.25
N ARG A 151 8.38 -4.97 12.06
CA ARG A 151 9.78 -4.68 11.75
C ARG A 151 9.94 -3.40 10.94
N ALA A 152 11.19 -3.02 10.70
CA ALA A 152 11.53 -1.86 9.85
C ALA A 152 10.86 -1.96 8.47
N GLY A 153 10.23 -0.86 8.04
CA GLY A 153 9.53 -0.74 6.76
C GLY A 153 8.07 -1.19 6.76
N ASP A 154 7.57 -1.78 7.85
CA ASP A 154 6.13 -1.93 8.06
C ASP A 154 5.47 -0.56 8.30
N MET A 155 4.16 -0.49 8.11
CA MET A 155 3.38 0.74 8.27
C MET A 155 2.49 0.65 9.50
N LEU A 156 2.39 1.76 10.25
CA LEU A 156 1.35 1.96 11.25
C LEU A 156 0.29 2.91 10.71
N PHE A 157 -0.97 2.56 10.84
CA PHE A 157 -2.09 3.37 10.37
C PHE A 157 -2.82 3.99 11.56
N PHE A 158 -3.06 5.30 11.50
CA PHE A 158 -3.70 6.03 12.58
C PHE A 158 -5.20 6.15 12.36
N ARG A 159 -5.97 6.09 13.44
CA ARG A 159 -7.42 6.29 13.45
C ARG A 159 -7.76 7.78 13.27
N SER A 160 -8.68 8.11 12.36
CA SER A 160 -9.30 9.44 12.28
C SER A 160 -10.51 9.56 13.23
N ALA A 161 -10.98 10.79 13.49
CA ALA A 161 -12.08 11.04 14.43
C ALA A 161 -13.43 10.38 14.03
N ASP A 162 -13.61 10.07 12.75
CA ASP A 162 -14.74 9.31 12.19
C ASP A 162 -14.55 7.78 12.26
N GLY A 163 -13.44 7.30 12.82
CA GLY A 163 -13.07 5.89 12.93
C GLY A 163 -12.27 5.32 11.75
N GLY A 164 -12.09 6.09 10.67
CA GLY A 164 -11.35 5.70 9.46
C GLY A 164 -9.82 5.80 9.58
N VAL A 165 -9.14 5.91 8.43
CA VAL A 165 -7.67 6.06 8.34
C VAL A 165 -7.28 7.54 8.27
N GLY A 166 -6.80 8.09 9.39
CA GLY A 166 -6.35 9.49 9.49
C GLY A 166 -4.90 9.75 9.08
N GLY A 167 -4.07 8.71 8.94
CA GLY A 167 -2.66 8.87 8.62
C GLY A 167 -1.89 7.54 8.54
N VAL A 168 -0.63 7.62 8.15
CA VAL A 168 0.31 6.48 8.11
C VAL A 168 1.70 6.90 8.60
N ALA A 169 2.40 6.00 9.28
CA ALA A 169 3.81 6.12 9.65
C ALA A 169 4.60 4.92 9.11
N VAL A 170 5.91 5.10 8.96
CA VAL A 170 6.85 4.02 8.62
C VAL A 170 7.58 3.58 9.88
N VAL A 171 7.50 2.30 10.23
CA VAL A 171 8.23 1.69 11.34
C VAL A 171 9.73 1.68 11.03
N THR A 172 10.54 2.14 11.97
CA THR A 172 12.00 2.13 11.89
C THR A 172 12.63 1.02 12.73
N GLY A 173 11.94 0.58 13.78
CA GLY A 173 12.40 -0.51 14.65
C GLY A 173 11.41 -0.86 15.75
N LYS A 174 11.67 -1.98 16.42
CA LYS A 174 10.87 -2.45 17.56
C LYS A 174 11.78 -3.08 18.61
N ASN A 175 11.53 -2.79 19.88
CA ASN A 175 12.21 -3.38 21.03
C ASN A 175 11.20 -3.65 22.15
N GLY A 176 10.94 -4.93 22.43
CA GLY A 176 9.85 -5.33 23.34
C GLY A 176 8.51 -4.82 22.84
N THR A 177 7.84 -3.98 23.63
CA THR A 177 6.59 -3.29 23.25
C THR A 177 6.81 -1.89 22.67
N ARG A 178 8.02 -1.33 22.70
CA ARG A 178 8.34 -0.05 22.05
C ARG A 178 8.46 -0.25 20.54
N VAL A 179 7.72 0.56 19.78
CA VAL A 179 7.82 0.64 18.31
C VAL A 179 8.22 2.07 17.96
N ASP A 180 9.37 2.19 17.32
CA ASP A 180 9.91 3.45 16.81
C ASP A 180 9.49 3.63 15.34
N PHE A 181 9.03 4.82 14.97
CA PHE A 181 8.47 5.12 13.65
C PHE A 181 8.64 6.58 13.25
N VAL A 182 8.60 6.84 11.95
CA VAL A 182 8.63 8.19 11.36
C VAL A 182 7.27 8.55 10.78
N VAL A 183 6.80 9.76 11.09
CA VAL A 183 5.48 10.27 10.67
C VAL A 183 5.54 11.75 10.31
N ALA A 184 4.85 12.15 9.23
CA ALA A 184 4.59 13.55 8.92
C ALA A 184 3.44 14.04 9.81
N SER A 185 3.76 14.74 10.90
CA SER A 185 2.80 15.13 11.92
C SER A 185 2.29 16.56 11.70
N SER A 186 1.00 16.70 11.41
CA SER A 186 0.32 18.00 11.37
C SER A 186 0.43 18.75 12.69
N ARG A 187 0.31 18.05 13.82
CA ARG A 187 0.44 18.61 15.17
C ARG A 187 1.83 19.17 15.47
N GLN A 188 2.89 18.53 14.97
CA GLN A 188 4.27 19.00 15.14
C GLN A 188 4.73 19.94 14.00
N GLY A 189 3.90 20.14 12.97
CA GLY A 189 4.24 20.93 11.78
C GLY A 189 5.36 20.34 10.90
N ARG A 190 5.82 19.11 11.15
CA ARG A 190 6.97 18.48 10.47
C ARG A 190 6.95 16.96 10.53
N VAL A 191 7.82 16.34 9.74
CA VAL A 191 8.19 14.93 9.88
C VAL A 191 9.03 14.75 11.15
N VAL A 192 8.65 13.76 11.97
CA VAL A 192 9.33 13.43 13.23
C VAL A 192 9.58 11.93 13.33
N HIS A 193 10.74 11.58 13.90
CA HIS A 193 11.01 10.24 14.43
C HIS A 193 10.53 10.21 15.88
N THR A 194 9.72 9.23 16.24
CA THR A 194 9.10 9.10 17.56
C THR A 194 8.79 7.63 17.86
N PHE A 195 8.15 7.34 18.99
CA PHE A 195 7.76 5.98 19.34
C PHE A 195 6.36 5.92 19.98
N ALA A 196 5.78 4.72 19.95
CA ALA A 196 4.64 4.33 20.77
C ALA A 196 4.95 3.02 21.48
N ARG A 197 4.12 2.63 22.45
CA ARG A 197 4.18 1.30 23.06
C ARG A 197 2.92 0.51 22.74
N THR A 198 3.06 -0.72 22.29
CA THR A 198 1.93 -1.61 21.92
C THR A 198 1.05 -2.00 23.12
N ASP A 199 1.53 -1.79 24.35
CA ASP A 199 0.80 -2.00 25.60
C ASP A 199 0.19 -0.70 26.18
N GLY A 200 0.39 0.45 25.52
CA GLY A 200 -0.02 1.77 26.01
C GLY A 200 -1.38 2.25 25.49
N GLU A 201 -1.98 3.21 26.21
CA GLU A 201 -3.27 3.82 25.85
C GLU A 201 -3.25 4.45 24.46
N TYR A 202 -2.20 5.24 24.17
CA TYR A 202 -1.99 5.85 22.85
C TYR A 202 -2.09 4.82 21.71
N TRP A 203 -1.57 3.60 21.88
CA TRP A 203 -1.66 2.57 20.85
C TRP A 203 -3.10 2.11 20.64
N ARG A 204 -3.81 1.76 21.72
CA ARG A 204 -5.21 1.31 21.66
C ARG A 204 -6.14 2.37 21.04
N ASP A 205 -5.91 3.63 21.37
CA ASP A 205 -6.81 4.72 21.01
C ASP A 205 -6.51 5.29 19.63
N GLN A 206 -5.23 5.38 19.24
CA GLN A 206 -4.78 6.10 18.04
C GLN A 206 -4.33 5.20 16.89
N ILE A 207 -3.92 3.94 17.14
CA ILE A 207 -3.49 3.02 16.08
C ILE A 207 -4.70 2.19 15.64
N LEU A 208 -5.02 2.27 14.35
CA LEU A 208 -6.06 1.46 13.72
C LEU A 208 -5.57 0.04 13.43
N GLY A 209 -4.30 -0.09 13.03
CA GLY A 209 -3.66 -1.35 12.70
C GLY A 209 -2.27 -1.14 12.09
N ALA A 210 -1.62 -2.24 11.71
CA ALA A 210 -0.35 -2.22 11.01
C ALA A 210 -0.36 -3.13 9.78
N GLY A 211 0.54 -2.87 8.83
CA GLY A 211 0.64 -3.69 7.63
C GLY A 211 1.96 -3.58 6.88
N ARG A 212 2.34 -4.67 6.22
CA ARG A 212 3.54 -4.80 5.38
C ARG A 212 3.16 -4.58 3.93
N PHE A 213 3.83 -3.65 3.25
CA PHE A 213 3.52 -3.32 1.86
C PHE A 213 3.67 -4.52 0.92
N LEU A 214 2.73 -4.63 -0.02
CA LEU A 214 2.63 -5.68 -1.02
C LEU A 214 3.19 -5.18 -2.37
N VAL A 215 4.43 -5.56 -2.66
CA VAL A 215 5.13 -5.26 -3.91
C VAL A 215 4.52 -6.08 -5.05
N PRO A 216 4.08 -5.46 -6.17
CA PRO A 216 3.73 -6.16 -7.40
C PRO A 216 4.86 -7.05 -7.89
N ALA A 217 4.56 -8.33 -8.13
CA ALA A 217 5.45 -9.23 -8.81
C ALA A 217 5.34 -8.99 -10.33
N GLY A 218 6.48 -8.95 -11.02
CA GLY A 218 6.55 -8.69 -12.45
C GLY A 218 6.72 -7.21 -12.83
N ARG A 219 7.87 -6.93 -13.45
CA ARG A 219 8.01 -6.02 -14.59
C ARG A 219 8.83 -6.74 -15.65
#